data_AF-A0A3M1S1W3-F1
#
_entry.id   AF-A0A3M1S1W3-F1
#
_cell.length_a   1.000
_cell.length_b   1.000
_cell.length_c   1.000
_cell.angle_alpha   90.00
_cell.angle_beta   90.00
_cell.angle_gamma   90.00
#
_symmetry.space_group_name_H-M   'P 1'
#
loop_
_entity.id
_entity.type
_entity.pdbx_description
1 polymer ?
#
loop_
_entity_poly.entity_id
_entity_poly.type
_entity_poly.pdbx_seq_one_letter_code
_entity_poly.pdbx_strand_id
1 'polypeptide(L)'
;MKLRYEIKPENLKVLEIKKIALNKDKFGALTFDKAYPQLHKLRKMLVEFEELDYQNLLTSDEVREVDSIKQRLMNYIKRINDLNPETDASFNKNVRDQIESEIDSFYRTATRQLRSNLVFLRQEAARKSQDQQSLAEEQRAAMQARKQYEELHKQLKGELELLQKQKGEIEKAHGEIASKYLAAQFNKQAKEYEDEAKKWLLLRNRLYWVLICIIGLNFLAYLSLFILDKGWNIGLPPREIFTVEYGLVKLALLAVISYGIGFASKNYNVNSHLSAINKHRRNVAQTLEDFLATNPDRKTEMLRQATEAMFRHVSIGYIRREKQKDNGPIYEIINKFLPNKEQ
;
A
#
# COMPACT_ATOMS: atom_id res chain seq x y z
N MET A 1 46.13 20.71 59.02
CA MET A 1 44.70 20.33 58.94
C MET A 1 44.58 19.06 58.08
N LYS A 2 44.36 17.88 58.69
CA LYS A 2 44.27 16.60 57.98
C LYS A 2 42.98 16.56 57.15
N LEU A 3 43.09 16.40 55.83
CA LEU A 3 41.93 16.22 54.96
C LEU A 3 41.17 14.95 55.41
N ARG A 4 39.87 15.09 55.71
CA ARG A 4 39.00 14.06 56.28
C ARG A 4 38.60 12.94 55.31
N TYR A 5 39.27 12.78 54.18
CA TYR A 5 38.91 11.80 53.17
C TYR A 5 40.14 11.06 52.67
N GLU A 6 40.06 9.73 52.66
CA GLU A 6 41.11 8.87 52.17
C GLU A 6 41.23 9.05 50.66
N ILE A 7 42.44 9.38 50.17
CA ILE A 7 42.73 9.60 48.76
C ILE A 7 42.74 8.22 48.06
N LYS A 8 41.54 7.71 47.75
CA LYS A 8 41.29 6.43 47.10
C LYS A 8 40.48 6.62 45.81
N PRO A 9 40.64 5.75 44.79
CA PRO A 9 39.87 5.84 43.54
C PRO A 9 38.35 5.89 43.73
N GLU A 10 37.84 5.22 44.76
CA GLU A 10 36.41 5.17 45.13
C GLU A 10 35.85 6.53 45.59
N ASN A 11 36.71 7.42 46.10
CA ASN A 11 36.30 8.70 46.69
C ASN A 11 36.36 9.89 45.70
N LEU A 12 36.52 9.61 44.40
CA LEU A 12 36.71 10.63 43.37
C LEU A 12 35.56 11.67 43.33
N LYS A 13 34.33 11.26 43.65
CA LYS A 13 33.14 12.13 43.69
C LYS A 13 33.18 13.18 44.80
N VAL A 14 33.91 12.94 45.90
CA VAL A 14 33.93 13.84 47.08
C VAL A 14 35.27 14.57 47.24
N LEU A 15 36.26 14.25 46.41
CA LEU A 15 37.62 14.78 46.52
C LEU A 15 37.72 16.29 46.22
N GLU A 16 38.09 17.09 47.21
CA GLU A 16 38.24 18.54 47.10
C GLU A 16 39.63 18.94 46.56
N ILE A 17 39.87 18.73 45.25
CA ILE A 17 41.16 19.05 44.59
C ILE A 17 41.61 20.50 44.84
N LYS A 18 40.66 21.44 44.96
CA LYS A 18 40.95 22.85 45.26
C LYS A 18 41.68 23.03 46.59
N LYS A 19 41.24 22.33 47.65
CA LYS A 19 41.85 22.42 48.99
C LYS A 19 43.21 21.73 49.06
N ILE A 20 43.51 20.85 48.10
CA ILE A 20 44.80 20.16 48.01
C ILE A 20 45.79 21.01 47.22
N ALA A 21 45.43 21.44 46.01
CA ALA A 21 46.34 22.13 45.10
C ALA A 21 46.58 23.61 45.45
N LEU A 22 45.59 24.30 46.02
CA LEU A 22 45.64 25.74 46.31
C LEU A 22 45.75 26.05 47.81
N ASN A 23 46.31 25.12 48.59
CA ASN A 23 46.47 25.30 50.03
C ASN A 23 47.59 26.32 50.33
N LYS A 24 47.21 27.59 50.52
CA LYS A 24 48.15 28.68 50.83
C LYS A 24 48.83 28.50 52.19
N ASP A 25 48.15 27.91 53.16
CA ASP A 25 48.72 27.66 54.49
C ASP A 25 49.85 26.63 54.43
N LYS A 26 49.79 25.71 53.45
CA LYS A 26 50.78 24.64 53.26
C LYS A 26 51.90 25.02 52.29
N PHE A 27 51.58 25.70 51.19
CA PHE A 27 52.52 25.97 50.09
C PHE A 27 52.96 27.43 49.99
N GLY A 28 52.39 28.35 50.78
CA GLY A 28 52.67 29.78 50.69
C GLY A 28 52.39 30.32 49.28
N ALA A 29 53.39 30.98 48.69
CA ALA A 29 53.34 31.46 47.30
C ALA A 29 53.62 30.36 46.24
N LEU A 30 53.93 29.13 46.67
CA LEU A 30 54.27 28.01 45.80
C LEU A 30 53.10 27.04 45.50
N THR A 31 51.87 27.55 45.39
CA THR A 31 50.66 26.78 45.07
C THR A 31 50.63 26.23 43.64
N PHE A 32 49.77 25.23 43.39
CA PHE A 32 49.62 24.56 42.10
C PHE A 32 48.49 25.20 41.26
N ASP A 33 48.56 26.51 41.04
CA ASP A 33 47.51 27.27 40.36
C ASP A 33 47.30 26.83 38.90
N LYS A 34 48.36 26.41 38.19
CA LYS A 34 48.24 26.00 36.79
C LYS A 34 47.73 24.57 36.66
N ALA A 35 48.12 23.68 37.58
CA ALA A 35 47.70 22.28 37.56
C ALA A 35 46.26 22.08 38.08
N TYR A 36 45.78 22.91 39.02
CA TYR A 36 44.42 22.81 39.57
C TYR A 36 43.30 22.68 38.51
N PRO A 37 43.16 23.58 37.52
CA PRO A 37 42.07 23.50 36.55
C PRO A 37 42.11 22.21 35.73
N GLN A 38 43.30 21.65 35.48
CA GLN A 38 43.49 20.44 34.69
C GLN A 38 43.07 19.20 35.48
N LEU A 39 43.53 19.07 36.72
CA LEU A 39 43.13 18.00 37.64
C LEU A 39 41.62 18.03 37.89
N HIS A 40 41.03 19.21 38.07
CA HIS A 40 39.60 19.37 38.29
C HIS A 40 38.76 18.96 37.08
N LYS A 41 39.17 19.36 35.87
CA LYS A 41 38.49 18.96 34.63
C LYS A 41 38.58 17.45 34.40
N LEU A 42 39.76 16.86 34.60
CA LEU A 42 39.94 15.43 34.42
C LEU A 42 39.14 14.61 35.44
N ARG A 43 39.10 15.05 36.71
CA ARG A 43 38.20 14.48 37.72
C ARG A 43 36.75 14.51 37.26
N LYS A 44 36.27 15.65 36.76
CA LYS A 44 34.87 15.77 36.27
C LYS A 44 34.58 14.76 35.17
N MET A 45 35.47 14.62 34.18
CA MET A 45 35.31 13.63 33.13
C MET A 45 35.22 12.22 33.72
N LEU A 46 36.16 11.83 34.59
CA LEU A 46 36.14 10.49 35.20
C LEU A 46 34.92 10.23 36.08
N VAL A 47 34.40 11.25 36.78
CA VAL A 47 33.12 11.13 37.52
C VAL A 47 31.96 10.90 36.56
N GLU A 48 31.97 11.55 35.41
CA GLU A 48 30.96 11.35 34.37
C GLU A 48 31.03 9.93 33.79
N PHE A 49 32.22 9.35 33.61
CA PHE A 49 32.36 7.93 33.24
C PHE A 49 31.64 7.00 34.24
N GLU A 50 31.82 7.23 35.54
CA GLU A 50 31.15 6.47 36.60
C GLU A 50 29.62 6.63 36.57
N GLU A 51 29.14 7.84 36.27
CA GLU A 51 27.70 8.12 36.16
C GLU A 51 27.08 7.48 34.92
N LEU A 52 27.87 7.32 33.85
CA LEU A 52 27.46 6.72 32.59
C LEU A 52 27.73 5.21 32.52
N ASP A 53 28.00 4.57 33.66
CA ASP A 53 28.16 3.10 33.77
C ASP A 53 29.19 2.51 32.79
N TYR A 54 30.36 3.16 32.68
CA TYR A 54 31.39 2.79 31.71
C TYR A 54 31.88 1.35 31.83
N GLN A 55 31.80 0.73 33.02
CA GLN A 55 32.27 -0.62 33.27
C GLN A 55 31.49 -1.67 32.49
N ASN A 56 30.19 -1.43 32.27
CA ASN A 56 29.31 -2.37 31.57
C ASN A 56 29.20 -2.06 30.07
N LEU A 57 29.50 -0.83 29.66
CA LEU A 57 29.27 -0.35 28.30
C LEU A 57 30.54 -0.31 27.43
N LEU A 58 31.72 -0.24 28.04
CA LEU A 58 32.99 -0.24 27.32
C LEU A 58 33.61 -1.64 27.29
N THR A 59 34.51 -1.84 26.34
CA THR A 59 35.32 -3.07 26.27
C THR A 59 36.28 -3.16 27.46
N SER A 60 36.72 -4.37 27.80
CA SER A 60 37.63 -4.58 28.93
C SER A 60 38.94 -3.78 28.81
N ASP A 61 39.42 -3.52 27.59
CA ASP A 61 40.64 -2.73 27.37
C ASP A 61 40.39 -1.24 27.59
N GLU A 62 39.24 -0.72 27.15
CA GLU A 62 38.84 0.67 27.40
C GLU A 62 38.57 0.92 28.89
N VAL A 63 37.96 -0.04 29.60
CA VAL A 63 37.77 0.02 31.06
C VAL A 63 39.13 0.09 31.77
N ARG A 64 40.08 -0.78 31.39
CA ARG A 64 41.45 -0.74 31.92
C ARG A 64 42.14 0.59 31.65
N GLU A 65 41.93 1.18 30.47
CA GLU A 65 42.49 2.48 30.12
C GLU A 65 41.93 3.59 31.04
N VAL A 66 40.61 3.65 31.20
CA VAL A 66 39.94 4.60 32.11
C VAL A 66 40.42 4.44 33.55
N ASP A 67 40.52 3.20 34.04
CA ASP A 67 40.98 2.89 35.40
C ASP A 67 42.44 3.27 35.60
N SER A 68 43.29 3.04 34.60
CA SER A 68 44.70 3.45 34.64
C SER A 68 44.85 4.98 34.74
N ILE A 69 44.02 5.72 33.99
CA ILE A 69 44.00 7.19 34.03
C ILE A 69 43.49 7.67 35.39
N LYS A 70 42.46 7.02 35.94
CA LYS A 70 41.94 7.29 37.28
C LYS A 70 43.01 7.08 38.35
N GLN A 71 43.73 5.96 38.32
CA GLN A 71 44.84 5.69 39.25
C GLN A 71 45.96 6.73 39.13
N ARG A 72 46.35 7.10 37.90
CA ARG A 72 47.37 8.13 37.67
C ARG A 72 46.95 9.50 38.19
N LEU A 73 45.69 9.89 38.00
CA LEU A 73 45.14 11.11 38.58
C LEU A 73 45.26 11.08 40.11
N MET A 74 44.87 9.96 40.73
CA MET A 74 44.97 9.81 42.19
C MET A 74 46.41 9.89 42.68
N ASN A 75 47.37 9.32 41.94
CA ASN A 75 48.79 9.40 42.27
C ASN A 75 49.31 10.84 42.23
N TYR A 76 48.90 11.65 41.24
CA TYR A 76 49.26 13.07 41.20
C TYR A 76 48.65 13.86 42.37
N ILE A 77 47.37 13.61 42.69
CA ILE A 77 46.70 14.28 43.80
C ILE A 77 47.36 13.89 45.13
N LYS A 78 47.69 12.61 45.31
CA LYS A 78 48.40 12.10 46.49
C LYS A 78 49.80 12.71 46.59
N ARG A 79 50.56 12.75 45.48
CA ARG A 79 51.89 13.37 45.45
C ARG A 79 51.83 14.84 45.89
N ILE A 80 50.88 15.62 45.37
CA ILE A 80 50.67 17.01 45.82
C ILE A 80 50.30 17.05 47.31
N ASN A 81 49.40 16.17 47.75
CA ASN A 81 48.96 16.13 49.14
C ASN A 81 50.07 15.73 50.12
N ASP A 82 51.03 14.90 49.71
CA ASP A 82 52.07 14.36 50.58
C ASP A 82 53.32 15.27 50.63
N LEU A 83 53.50 16.17 49.65
CA LEU A 83 54.57 17.18 49.69
C LEU A 83 54.45 18.08 50.92
N ASN A 84 55.50 18.21 51.72
CA ASN A 84 55.52 19.11 52.86
C ASN A 84 56.70 20.11 52.78
N PRO A 85 56.46 21.36 52.37
CA PRO A 85 57.51 22.36 52.20
C PRO A 85 58.30 22.68 53.47
N GLU A 86 57.74 22.43 54.66
CA GLU A 86 58.41 22.68 55.94
C GLU A 86 59.45 21.61 56.30
N THR A 87 59.26 20.38 55.82
CA THR A 87 60.13 19.23 56.15
C THR A 87 60.93 18.71 54.96
N ASP A 88 60.52 19.06 53.73
CA ASP A 88 61.16 18.62 52.50
C ASP A 88 62.03 19.74 51.92
N ALA A 89 63.30 19.77 52.32
CA ALA A 89 64.27 20.77 51.88
C ALA A 89 64.51 20.77 50.35
N SER A 90 64.05 19.73 49.64
CA SER A 90 64.16 19.63 48.17
C SER A 90 63.02 20.34 47.44
N PHE A 91 61.91 20.66 48.13
CA PHE A 91 60.78 21.35 47.52
C PHE A 91 61.11 22.82 47.24
N ASN A 92 61.18 23.16 45.95
CA ASN A 92 61.43 24.51 45.47
C ASN A 92 60.57 24.82 44.24
N LYS A 93 60.67 26.04 43.72
CA LYS A 93 59.93 26.48 42.54
C LYS A 93 60.13 25.54 41.33
N ASN A 94 61.34 25.05 41.09
CA ASN A 94 61.62 24.17 39.95
C ASN A 94 60.91 22.81 40.09
N VAL A 95 60.88 22.23 41.30
CA VAL A 95 60.15 20.99 41.57
C VAL A 95 58.64 21.18 41.38
N ARG A 96 58.10 22.32 41.84
CA ARG A 96 56.68 22.67 41.63
C ARG A 96 56.36 22.83 40.15
N ASP A 97 57.16 23.60 39.42
CA ASP A 97 56.97 23.87 37.99
C ASP A 97 57.11 22.58 37.16
N GLN A 98 58.01 21.66 37.54
CA GLN A 98 58.14 20.35 36.92
C GLN A 98 56.87 19.50 37.11
N ILE A 99 56.33 19.43 38.34
CA ILE A 99 55.09 18.71 38.62
C ILE A 99 53.92 19.31 37.83
N GLU A 100 53.84 20.64 37.72
CA GLU A 100 52.82 21.29 36.88
C GLU A 100 52.96 20.89 35.40
N SER A 101 54.19 20.82 34.87
CA SER A 101 54.43 20.37 33.49
C SER A 101 54.08 18.90 33.27
N GLU A 102 54.36 18.02 34.24
CA GLU A 102 53.98 16.60 34.19
C GLU A 102 52.45 16.44 34.18
N ILE A 103 51.75 17.22 34.99
CA ILE A 103 50.28 17.22 35.05
C ILE A 103 49.68 17.79 33.76
N ASP A 104 50.26 18.84 33.15
CA ASP A 104 49.80 19.36 31.86
C ASP A 104 49.91 18.31 30.76
N SER A 105 51.06 17.63 30.66
CA SER A 105 51.28 16.56 29.69
C SER A 105 50.33 15.37 29.91
N PHE A 106 50.15 14.97 31.17
CA PHE A 106 49.19 13.94 31.54
C PHE A 106 47.75 14.33 31.15
N TYR A 107 47.33 15.55 31.47
CA TYR A 107 45.99 16.05 31.16
C TYR A 107 45.71 16.02 29.65
N ARG A 108 46.67 16.46 28.82
CA ARG A 108 46.52 16.45 27.35
C ARG A 108 46.33 15.04 26.81
N THR A 109 47.15 14.10 27.27
CA THR A 109 47.10 12.70 26.84
C THR A 109 45.82 12.03 27.32
N ALA A 110 45.51 12.14 28.60
CA ALA A 110 44.30 11.56 29.20
C ALA A 110 43.02 12.11 28.56
N THR A 111 42.94 13.41 28.31
CA THR A 111 41.77 14.02 27.66
C THR A 111 41.59 13.49 26.24
N ARG A 112 42.68 13.26 25.49
CA ARG A 112 42.60 12.71 24.14
C ARG A 112 42.08 11.28 24.15
N GLN A 113 42.57 10.46 25.07
CA GLN A 113 42.16 9.06 25.23
C GLN A 113 40.70 8.93 25.66
N LEU A 114 40.31 9.68 26.69
CA LEU A 114 38.95 9.60 27.25
C LEU A 114 37.86 10.16 26.31
N ARG A 115 38.20 11.07 25.39
CA ARG A 115 37.19 11.81 24.62
C ARG A 115 36.30 10.91 23.76
N SER A 116 36.89 9.92 23.09
CA SER A 116 36.12 9.02 22.20
C SER A 116 35.09 8.22 22.99
N ASN A 117 35.54 7.60 24.08
CA ASN A 117 34.71 6.74 24.92
C ASN A 117 33.63 7.55 25.64
N LEU A 118 33.94 8.76 26.09
CA LEU A 118 32.95 9.64 26.73
C LEU A 118 31.85 10.08 25.74
N VAL A 119 32.21 10.36 24.48
CA VAL A 119 31.21 10.68 23.44
C VAL A 119 30.32 9.48 23.17
N PHE A 120 30.89 8.28 23.04
CA PHE A 120 30.12 7.04 22.89
C PHE A 120 29.13 6.84 24.04
N LEU A 121 29.60 6.93 25.30
CA LEU A 121 28.76 6.76 26.48
C LEU A 121 27.62 7.79 26.55
N ARG A 122 27.89 9.06 26.18
CA ARG A 122 26.84 10.09 26.10
C ARG A 122 25.80 9.79 25.01
N GLN A 123 26.25 9.27 23.86
CA GLN A 123 25.34 8.87 22.79
C GLN A 123 24.47 7.68 23.19
N GLU A 124 25.05 6.68 23.84
CA GLU A 124 24.29 5.53 24.36
C GLU A 124 23.30 5.94 25.46
N ALA A 125 23.69 6.86 26.36
CA ALA A 125 22.77 7.42 27.35
C ALA A 125 21.63 8.22 26.69
N ALA A 126 21.93 9.00 25.63
CA ALA A 126 20.92 9.72 24.86
C ALA A 126 19.96 8.75 24.13
N ARG A 127 20.48 7.69 23.52
CA ARG A 127 19.68 6.63 22.89
C ARG A 127 18.77 5.93 23.89
N LYS A 128 19.29 5.51 25.05
CA LYS A 128 18.47 4.93 26.13
C LYS A 128 17.36 5.88 26.57
N SER A 129 17.64 7.18 26.68
CA SER A 129 16.62 8.17 27.05
C SER A 129 15.54 8.35 25.97
N GLN A 130 15.93 8.28 24.69
CA GLN A 130 15.04 8.37 23.54
C GLN A 130 14.19 7.09 23.38
N ASP A 131 14.78 5.91 23.61
CA ASP A 131 14.08 4.62 23.66
C ASP A 131 13.10 4.55 24.84
N GLN A 132 13.45 5.13 26.00
CA GLN A 132 12.51 5.22 27.13
C GLN A 132 11.32 6.15 26.84
N GLN A 133 11.54 7.24 26.12
CA GLN A 133 10.47 8.14 25.67
C GLN A 133 9.59 7.48 24.61
N SER A 134 10.18 6.77 23.65
CA SER A 134 9.43 6.02 22.63
C SER A 134 8.64 4.86 23.24
N LEU A 135 9.19 4.14 24.21
CA LEU A 135 8.48 3.12 24.99
C LEU A 135 7.32 3.71 25.80
N ALA A 136 7.47 4.89 26.39
CA ALA A 136 6.38 5.56 27.11
C ALA A 136 5.27 6.04 26.16
N GLU A 137 5.63 6.50 24.96
CA GLU A 137 4.67 6.84 23.89
C GLU A 137 3.98 5.60 23.33
N GLU A 138 4.71 4.51 23.11
CA GLU A 138 4.19 3.23 22.64
C GLU A 138 3.29 2.58 23.70
N GLN A 139 3.61 2.69 24.99
CA GLN A 139 2.73 2.25 26.08
C GLN A 139 1.45 3.10 26.17
N ARG A 140 1.54 4.42 25.92
CA ARG A 140 0.35 5.28 25.84
C ARG A 140 -0.50 4.96 24.61
N ALA A 141 0.13 4.71 23.47
CA ALA A 141 -0.53 4.28 22.24
C ALA A 141 -1.16 2.89 22.41
N ALA A 142 -0.48 1.95 23.09
CA ALA A 142 -0.99 0.62 23.40
C ALA A 142 -2.14 0.66 24.42
N MET A 143 -2.10 1.57 25.40
CA MET A 143 -3.23 1.81 26.30
C MET A 143 -4.44 2.42 25.58
N GLN A 144 -4.21 3.35 24.64
CA GLN A 144 -5.27 3.92 23.81
C GLN A 144 -5.84 2.87 22.85
N ALA A 145 -4.97 2.09 22.21
CA ALA A 145 -5.36 0.96 21.37
C ALA A 145 -6.12 -0.07 22.20
N ARG A 146 -5.71 -0.39 23.43
CA ARG A 146 -6.43 -1.31 24.32
C ARG A 146 -7.81 -0.80 24.71
N LYS A 147 -7.96 0.50 24.99
CA LYS A 147 -9.28 1.11 25.21
C LYS A 147 -10.16 1.03 23.96
N GLN A 148 -9.60 1.34 22.79
CA GLN A 148 -10.28 1.17 21.51
C GLN A 148 -10.62 -0.29 21.22
N TYR A 149 -9.75 -1.24 21.59
CA TYR A 149 -9.98 -2.67 21.48
C TYR A 149 -11.05 -3.15 22.46
N GLU A 150 -11.13 -2.64 23.69
CA GLU A 150 -12.19 -2.99 24.64
C GLU A 150 -13.54 -2.42 24.21
N GLU A 151 -13.56 -1.21 23.67
CA GLU A 151 -14.76 -0.60 23.08
C GLU A 151 -15.19 -1.32 21.80
N LEU A 152 -14.24 -1.62 20.91
CA LEU A 152 -14.46 -2.44 19.72
C LEU A 152 -14.86 -3.85 20.09
N HIS A 153 -14.30 -4.47 21.14
CA HIS A 153 -14.65 -5.81 21.60
C HIS A 153 -16.05 -5.83 22.22
N LYS A 154 -16.47 -4.77 22.91
CA LYS A 154 -17.84 -4.60 23.40
C LYS A 154 -18.82 -4.42 22.23
N GLN A 155 -18.44 -3.66 21.21
CA GLN A 155 -19.19 -3.55 19.96
C GLN A 155 -19.25 -4.90 19.23
N LEU A 156 -18.11 -5.60 19.08
CA LEU A 156 -17.99 -6.91 18.45
C LEU A 156 -18.77 -7.98 19.21
N LYS A 157 -18.85 -7.90 20.54
CA LYS A 157 -19.62 -8.82 21.37
C LYS A 157 -21.12 -8.55 21.24
N GLY A 158 -21.52 -7.28 21.21
CA GLY A 158 -22.90 -6.89 20.87
C GLY A 158 -23.27 -7.32 19.45
N GLU A 159 -22.36 -7.17 18.50
CA GLU A 159 -22.49 -7.60 17.12
C GLU A 159 -22.40 -9.12 16.98
N LEU A 160 -21.65 -9.83 17.83
CA LEU A 160 -21.60 -11.29 17.89
C LEU A 160 -22.86 -11.89 18.50
N GLU A 161 -23.44 -11.26 19.51
CA GLU A 161 -24.75 -11.64 20.06
C GLU A 161 -25.87 -11.35 19.04
N LEU A 162 -25.74 -10.26 18.29
CA LEU A 162 -26.60 -9.96 17.14
C LEU A 162 -26.38 -10.97 16.00
N LEU A 163 -25.14 -11.32 15.70
CA LEU A 163 -24.73 -12.30 14.69
C LEU A 163 -25.07 -13.73 15.10
N GLN A 164 -25.13 -14.06 16.40
CA GLN A 164 -25.54 -15.37 16.92
C GLN A 164 -27.05 -15.52 16.89
N LYS A 165 -27.80 -14.45 17.19
CA LYS A 165 -29.25 -14.38 16.89
C LYS A 165 -29.49 -14.48 15.38
N GLN A 166 -28.70 -13.77 14.59
CA GLN A 166 -28.68 -13.92 13.14
C GLN A 166 -28.13 -15.28 12.71
N LYS A 167 -27.34 -16.04 13.49
CA LYS A 167 -26.74 -17.32 13.04
C LYS A 167 -27.77 -18.42 12.91
N GLY A 168 -28.79 -18.42 13.78
CA GLY A 168 -30.00 -19.21 13.60
C GLY A 168 -30.84 -18.78 12.38
N GLU A 169 -30.67 -17.54 11.92
CA GLU A 169 -31.23 -17.02 10.66
C GLU A 169 -30.27 -17.20 9.46
N ILE A 170 -28.95 -17.31 9.64
CA ILE A 170 -27.91 -17.31 8.60
C ILE A 170 -27.83 -18.65 7.86
N GLU A 171 -28.17 -19.77 8.50
CA GLU A 171 -28.34 -21.03 7.77
C GLU A 171 -29.52 -20.99 6.78
N LYS A 172 -30.51 -20.12 7.03
CA LYS A 172 -31.55 -19.76 6.05
C LYS A 172 -31.07 -18.61 5.13
N ALA A 173 -30.34 -17.63 5.67
CA ALA A 173 -29.92 -16.43 4.96
C ALA A 173 -28.80 -16.67 3.92
N HIS A 174 -27.98 -17.71 4.01
CA HIS A 174 -27.01 -18.00 2.94
C HIS A 174 -27.69 -18.31 1.60
N GLY A 175 -28.87 -18.96 1.61
CA GLY A 175 -29.67 -19.14 0.39
C GLY A 175 -30.35 -17.84 -0.06
N GLU A 176 -30.96 -17.12 0.87
CA GLU A 176 -31.73 -15.89 0.60
C GLU A 176 -30.84 -14.71 0.17
N ILE A 177 -29.73 -14.47 0.87
CA ILE A 177 -28.73 -13.45 0.54
C ILE A 177 -28.06 -13.78 -0.79
N ALA A 178 -27.73 -15.05 -1.05
CA ALA A 178 -27.15 -15.45 -2.33
C ALA A 178 -28.14 -15.28 -3.49
N SER A 179 -29.42 -15.64 -3.30
CA SER A 179 -30.45 -15.51 -4.35
C SER A 179 -30.74 -14.04 -4.67
N LYS A 180 -30.87 -13.18 -3.65
CA LYS A 180 -31.03 -11.72 -3.82
C LYS A 180 -29.80 -11.09 -4.47
N TYR A 181 -28.59 -11.50 -4.08
CA TYR A 181 -27.34 -11.04 -4.68
C TYR A 181 -27.22 -11.46 -6.16
N LEU A 182 -27.48 -12.73 -6.47
CA LEU A 182 -27.48 -13.25 -7.84
C LEU A 182 -28.53 -12.54 -8.70
N ALA A 183 -29.74 -12.32 -8.17
CA ALA A 183 -30.78 -11.56 -8.85
C ALA A 183 -30.31 -10.13 -9.16
N ALA A 184 -29.66 -9.46 -8.22
CA ALA A 184 -29.09 -8.12 -8.43
C ALA A 184 -27.99 -8.12 -9.49
N GLN A 185 -27.09 -9.11 -9.50
CA GLN A 185 -26.02 -9.22 -10.49
C GLN A 185 -26.55 -9.51 -11.90
N PHE A 186 -27.47 -10.46 -12.05
CA PHE A 186 -28.12 -10.73 -13.33
C PHE A 186 -28.93 -9.53 -13.82
N ASN A 187 -29.54 -8.76 -12.91
CA ASN A 187 -30.21 -7.52 -13.28
C ASN A 187 -29.23 -6.48 -13.83
N LYS A 188 -28.06 -6.33 -13.20
CA LYS A 188 -27.02 -5.41 -13.66
C LYS A 188 -26.53 -5.79 -15.05
N GLN A 189 -26.18 -7.07 -15.25
CA GLN A 189 -25.77 -7.58 -16.57
C GLN A 189 -26.87 -7.43 -17.62
N ALA A 190 -28.12 -7.70 -17.25
CA ALA A 190 -29.26 -7.53 -18.16
C ALA A 190 -29.41 -6.07 -18.64
N LYS A 191 -29.19 -5.10 -17.75
CA LYS A 191 -29.22 -3.67 -18.08
C LYS A 191 -28.04 -3.28 -18.96
N GLU A 192 -26.83 -3.74 -18.65
CA GLU A 192 -25.64 -3.49 -19.46
C GLU A 192 -25.85 -3.96 -20.91
N TYR A 193 -26.31 -5.21 -21.09
CA TYR A 193 -26.65 -5.73 -22.42
C TYR A 193 -27.83 -5.02 -23.07
N GLU A 194 -28.82 -4.56 -22.31
CA GLU A 194 -29.93 -3.77 -22.84
C GLU A 194 -29.45 -2.41 -23.37
N ASP A 195 -28.56 -1.75 -22.64
CA ASP A 195 -28.00 -0.46 -23.02
C ASP A 195 -27.06 -0.60 -24.23
N GLU A 196 -26.27 -1.68 -24.29
CA GLU A 196 -25.50 -2.01 -25.48
C GLU A 196 -26.40 -2.32 -26.68
N ALA A 197 -27.47 -3.09 -26.50
CA ALA A 197 -28.45 -3.33 -27.54
C ALA A 197 -29.04 -2.00 -28.05
N LYS A 198 -29.44 -1.07 -27.17
CA LYS A 198 -29.92 0.26 -27.57
C LYS A 198 -28.88 1.03 -28.40
N LYS A 199 -27.60 0.98 -28.04
CA LYS A 199 -26.53 1.62 -28.81
C LYS A 199 -26.43 1.02 -30.23
N TRP A 200 -26.46 -0.30 -30.35
CA TRP A 200 -26.44 -0.98 -31.65
C TRP A 200 -27.69 -0.70 -32.48
N LEU A 201 -28.86 -0.60 -31.84
CA LEU A 201 -30.12 -0.23 -32.47
C LEU A 201 -30.06 1.19 -33.04
N LEU A 202 -29.55 2.15 -32.26
CA LEU A 202 -29.36 3.52 -32.70
C LEU A 202 -28.36 3.61 -33.86
N LEU A 203 -27.24 2.89 -33.79
CA LEU A 203 -26.27 2.82 -34.88
C LEU A 203 -26.90 2.25 -36.16
N ARG A 204 -27.64 1.13 -36.04
CA ARG A 204 -28.37 0.52 -37.16
C ARG A 204 -29.34 1.52 -37.80
N ASN A 205 -30.14 2.20 -36.99
CA ASN A 205 -31.11 3.18 -37.47
C ASN A 205 -30.42 4.37 -38.13
N ARG A 206 -29.30 4.87 -37.58
CA ARG A 206 -28.50 5.92 -38.20
C ARG A 206 -27.95 5.50 -39.56
N LEU A 207 -27.36 4.31 -39.67
CA LEU A 207 -26.87 3.78 -40.94
C LEU A 207 -27.99 3.60 -41.98
N TYR A 208 -29.16 3.17 -41.53
CA TYR A 208 -30.34 3.04 -42.38
C TYR A 208 -30.82 4.40 -42.91
N TRP A 209 -30.90 5.42 -42.05
CA TRP A 209 -31.24 6.79 -42.48
C TRP A 209 -30.19 7.38 -43.41
N VAL A 210 -28.90 7.18 -43.14
CA VAL A 210 -27.81 7.60 -44.04
C VAL A 210 -27.94 6.93 -45.41
N LEU A 211 -28.25 5.63 -45.46
CA LEU A 211 -28.47 4.91 -46.71
C LEU A 211 -29.64 5.53 -47.50
N ILE A 212 -30.78 5.79 -46.85
CA ILE A 212 -31.94 6.45 -47.47
C ILE A 212 -31.57 7.85 -47.96
N CYS A 213 -30.83 8.64 -47.17
CA CYS A 213 -30.39 9.97 -47.57
C CYS A 213 -29.48 9.93 -48.80
N ILE A 214 -28.54 8.99 -48.88
CA ILE A 214 -27.64 8.84 -50.04
C ILE A 214 -28.45 8.48 -51.30
N ILE A 215 -29.37 7.52 -51.18
CA ILE A 215 -30.25 7.12 -52.30
C ILE A 215 -31.15 8.29 -52.72
N GLY A 216 -31.75 8.98 -51.76
CA GLY A 216 -32.63 10.12 -52.00
C GLY A 216 -31.92 11.32 -52.62
N LEU A 217 -30.72 11.67 -52.15
CA LEU A 217 -29.90 12.73 -52.75
C LEU A 217 -29.46 12.38 -54.17
N ASN A 218 -29.06 11.12 -54.41
CA ASN A 218 -28.75 10.67 -55.77
C ASN A 218 -30.00 10.80 -56.67
N PHE A 219 -31.16 10.33 -56.20
CA PHE A 219 -32.42 10.42 -56.95
C PHE A 219 -32.82 11.87 -57.25
N LEU A 220 -32.73 12.77 -56.25
CA LEU A 220 -33.01 14.20 -56.43
C LEU A 220 -32.05 14.86 -57.42
N ALA A 221 -30.74 14.55 -57.33
CA ALA A 221 -29.75 15.04 -58.29
C ALA A 221 -30.06 14.57 -59.72
N TYR A 222 -30.46 13.31 -59.89
CA TYR A 222 -30.89 12.78 -61.19
C TYR A 222 -32.15 13.48 -61.71
N LEU A 223 -33.14 13.69 -60.85
CA LEU A 223 -34.37 14.38 -61.23
C LEU A 223 -34.09 15.85 -61.60
N SER A 224 -33.24 16.56 -60.85
CA SER A 224 -32.89 17.95 -61.15
C SER A 224 -32.14 18.07 -62.47
N LEU A 225 -31.19 17.17 -62.75
CA LEU A 225 -30.47 17.17 -64.03
C LEU A 225 -31.41 16.87 -65.20
N PHE A 226 -32.33 15.92 -65.03
CA PHE A 226 -33.33 15.60 -66.06
C PHE A 226 -34.26 16.78 -66.38
N ILE A 227 -34.72 17.51 -65.34
CA ILE A 227 -35.58 18.69 -65.52
C ILE A 227 -34.81 19.84 -66.17
N LEU A 228 -33.57 20.10 -65.74
CA LEU A 228 -32.75 21.19 -66.27
C LEU A 228 -32.32 20.94 -67.73
N ASP A 229 -31.99 19.71 -68.08
CA ASP A 229 -31.66 19.31 -69.46
C ASP A 229 -32.86 19.55 -70.40
N LYS A 230 -34.06 19.10 -70.01
CA LYS A 230 -35.28 19.33 -70.81
C LYS A 230 -35.77 20.77 -70.81
N GLY A 231 -35.59 21.51 -69.72
CA GLY A 231 -36.13 22.86 -69.54
C GLY A 231 -35.22 23.99 -70.04
N TRP A 232 -33.90 23.82 -69.97
CA TRP A 232 -32.92 24.88 -70.24
C TRP A 232 -31.84 24.48 -71.25
N ASN A 233 -31.87 23.23 -71.76
CA ASN A 233 -30.96 22.71 -72.78
C ASN A 233 -29.47 22.97 -72.46
N ILE A 234 -29.07 22.67 -71.23
CA ILE A 234 -27.73 22.91 -70.69
C ILE A 234 -26.64 21.99 -71.26
N GLY A 235 -26.97 21.10 -72.20
CA GLY A 235 -25.98 20.34 -72.96
C GLY A 235 -25.10 19.40 -72.12
N LEU A 236 -25.60 18.95 -70.95
CA LEU A 236 -24.95 17.93 -70.13
C LEU A 236 -25.61 16.58 -70.41
N PRO A 237 -25.19 15.84 -71.44
CA PRO A 237 -25.81 14.56 -71.77
C PRO A 237 -25.66 13.61 -70.57
N PRO A 238 -26.76 13.01 -70.07
CA PRO A 238 -26.70 12.10 -68.93
C PRO A 238 -25.64 10.99 -69.11
N ARG A 239 -25.37 10.59 -70.35
CA ARG A 239 -24.46 9.51 -70.74
C ARG A 239 -23.00 9.72 -70.31
N GLU A 240 -22.53 10.95 -70.12
CA GLU A 240 -21.14 11.22 -69.69
C GLU A 240 -20.96 11.18 -68.17
N ILE A 241 -22.05 11.30 -67.40
CA ILE A 241 -22.04 11.29 -65.93
C ILE A 241 -22.03 9.85 -65.38
N PHE A 242 -22.50 8.88 -66.17
CA PHE A 242 -22.54 7.46 -65.80
C PHE A 242 -21.38 6.68 -66.42
N THR A 243 -20.17 6.93 -65.94
CA THR A 243 -19.06 6.00 -66.22
C THR A 243 -19.18 4.76 -65.34
N VAL A 244 -18.71 3.61 -65.86
CA VAL A 244 -18.70 2.34 -65.13
C VAL A 244 -17.95 2.46 -63.80
N GLU A 245 -16.90 3.28 -63.76
CA GLU A 245 -16.11 3.59 -62.56
C GLU A 245 -16.96 4.20 -61.44
N TYR A 246 -17.81 5.19 -61.74
CA TYR A 246 -18.72 5.76 -60.75
C TYR A 246 -19.78 4.75 -60.28
N GLY A 247 -20.26 3.89 -61.17
CA GLY A 247 -21.17 2.80 -60.81
C GLY A 247 -20.55 1.82 -59.80
N LEU A 248 -19.29 1.44 -60.03
CA LEU A 248 -18.56 0.51 -59.17
C LEU A 248 -18.32 1.09 -57.77
N VAL A 249 -17.95 2.37 -57.67
CA VAL A 249 -17.76 3.06 -56.39
C VAL A 249 -19.07 3.16 -55.60
N LYS A 250 -20.20 3.47 -56.26
CA LYS A 250 -21.52 3.53 -55.61
C LYS A 250 -21.96 2.16 -55.10
N LEU A 251 -21.73 1.10 -55.89
CA LEU A 251 -22.02 -0.27 -55.46
C LEU A 251 -21.15 -0.70 -54.28
N ALA A 252 -19.85 -0.37 -54.30
CA ALA A 252 -18.96 -0.65 -53.18
C ALA A 252 -19.40 0.09 -51.92
N LEU A 253 -19.78 1.36 -52.02
CA LEU A 253 -20.29 2.16 -50.90
C LEU A 253 -21.59 1.55 -50.33
N LEU A 254 -22.53 1.15 -51.20
CA LEU A 254 -23.78 0.51 -50.79
C LEU A 254 -23.53 -0.84 -50.11
N ALA A 255 -22.57 -1.62 -50.61
CA ALA A 255 -22.19 -2.90 -50.02
C ALA A 255 -21.60 -2.72 -48.62
N VAL A 256 -20.72 -1.73 -48.43
CA VAL A 256 -20.12 -1.43 -47.12
C VAL A 256 -21.17 -0.99 -46.11
N ILE A 257 -22.08 -0.08 -46.49
CA ILE A 257 -23.15 0.40 -45.60
C ILE A 257 -24.13 -0.74 -45.27
N SER A 258 -24.52 -1.54 -46.26
CA SER A 258 -25.40 -2.70 -46.07
C SER A 258 -24.77 -3.74 -45.15
N TYR A 259 -23.47 -4.01 -45.30
CA TYR A 259 -22.72 -4.86 -44.37
C TYR A 259 -22.72 -4.26 -42.96
N GLY A 260 -22.48 -2.95 -42.81
CA GLY A 260 -22.54 -2.26 -41.53
C GLY A 260 -23.91 -2.37 -40.84
N ILE A 261 -25.01 -2.27 -41.59
CA ILE A 261 -26.37 -2.47 -41.07
C ILE A 261 -26.56 -3.92 -40.61
N GLY A 262 -26.10 -4.89 -41.40
CA GLY A 262 -26.15 -6.31 -41.04
C GLY A 262 -25.36 -6.60 -39.77
N PHE A 263 -24.16 -6.03 -39.66
CA PHE A 263 -23.31 -6.15 -38.48
C PHE A 263 -23.93 -5.52 -37.24
N ALA A 264 -24.48 -4.30 -37.34
CA ALA A 264 -25.17 -3.65 -36.22
C ALA A 264 -26.43 -4.43 -35.79
N SER A 265 -27.19 -4.95 -36.76
CA SER A 265 -28.35 -5.80 -36.50
C SER A 265 -27.98 -7.10 -35.78
N LYS A 266 -26.87 -7.72 -36.18
CA LYS A 266 -26.35 -8.92 -35.52
C LYS A 266 -25.99 -8.64 -34.06
N ASN A 267 -25.24 -7.57 -33.80
CA ASN A 267 -24.84 -7.20 -32.44
C ASN A 267 -26.05 -6.80 -31.58
N TYR A 268 -27.04 -6.12 -32.16
CA TYR A 268 -28.31 -5.85 -31.47
C TYR A 268 -29.01 -7.15 -31.04
N ASN A 269 -29.14 -8.12 -31.93
CA ASN A 269 -29.81 -9.39 -31.63
C ASN A 269 -29.08 -10.17 -30.53
N VAL A 270 -27.75 -10.21 -30.56
CA VAL A 270 -26.93 -10.87 -29.54
C VAL A 270 -27.15 -10.23 -28.17
N ASN A 271 -26.99 -8.90 -28.08
CA ASN A 271 -27.13 -8.19 -26.81
C ASN A 271 -28.56 -8.22 -26.27
N SER A 272 -29.57 -8.11 -27.14
CA SER A 272 -30.97 -8.26 -26.77
C SER A 272 -31.26 -9.66 -26.21
N HIS A 273 -30.73 -10.70 -26.85
CA HIS A 273 -30.86 -12.08 -26.38
C HIS A 273 -30.17 -12.29 -25.02
N LEU A 274 -28.94 -11.78 -24.85
CA LEU A 274 -28.22 -11.84 -23.57
C LEU A 274 -28.94 -11.08 -22.45
N SER A 275 -29.55 -9.93 -22.77
CA SER A 275 -30.41 -9.21 -21.83
C SER A 275 -31.63 -10.06 -21.42
N ALA A 276 -32.31 -10.69 -22.38
CA ALA A 276 -33.46 -11.55 -22.10
C ALA A 276 -33.09 -12.76 -21.23
N ILE A 277 -31.95 -13.41 -21.49
CA ILE A 277 -31.43 -14.51 -20.67
C ILE A 277 -31.17 -14.04 -19.24
N ASN A 278 -30.48 -12.91 -19.06
CA ASN A 278 -30.16 -12.42 -17.73
C ASN A 278 -31.41 -11.93 -16.97
N LYS A 279 -32.44 -11.41 -17.68
CA LYS A 279 -33.76 -11.16 -17.08
C LYS A 279 -34.42 -12.45 -16.60
N HIS A 280 -34.35 -13.53 -17.38
CA HIS A 280 -34.84 -14.84 -16.95
C HIS A 280 -34.09 -15.35 -15.72
N ARG A 281 -32.75 -15.31 -15.72
CA ARG A 281 -31.92 -15.71 -14.58
C ARG A 281 -32.23 -14.92 -13.31
N ARG A 282 -32.41 -13.60 -13.46
CA ARG A 282 -32.88 -12.72 -12.38
C ARG A 282 -34.22 -13.19 -11.84
N ASN A 283 -35.20 -13.44 -12.70
CA ASN A 283 -36.53 -13.85 -12.27
C ASN A 283 -36.49 -15.19 -11.53
N VAL A 284 -35.73 -16.17 -12.03
CA VAL A 284 -35.53 -17.46 -11.35
C VAL A 284 -34.87 -17.27 -9.99
N ALA A 285 -33.85 -16.42 -9.87
CA ALA A 285 -33.19 -16.14 -8.59
C ALA A 285 -34.11 -15.39 -7.62
N GLN A 286 -34.93 -14.48 -8.11
CA GLN A 286 -35.86 -13.74 -7.27
C GLN A 286 -36.98 -14.63 -6.74
N THR A 287 -37.49 -15.57 -7.54
CA THR A 287 -38.61 -16.44 -7.13
C THR A 287 -38.18 -17.69 -6.37
N LEU A 288 -36.91 -18.10 -6.48
CA LEU A 288 -36.41 -19.32 -5.83
C LEU A 288 -36.66 -19.33 -4.32
N GLU A 289 -36.48 -18.20 -3.64
CA GLU A 289 -36.70 -18.05 -2.21
C GLU A 289 -38.17 -18.31 -1.83
N ASP A 290 -39.10 -17.61 -2.49
CA ASP A 290 -40.55 -17.76 -2.26
C ASP A 290 -41.02 -19.20 -2.52
N PHE A 291 -40.48 -19.85 -3.56
CA PHE A 291 -40.81 -21.23 -3.90
C PHE A 291 -40.26 -22.24 -2.88
N LEU A 292 -39.04 -22.03 -2.37
CA LEU A 292 -38.43 -22.88 -1.35
C LEU A 292 -39.13 -22.74 0.01
N ALA A 293 -39.60 -21.53 0.35
CA ALA A 293 -40.38 -21.28 1.55
C ALA A 293 -41.74 -22.00 1.52
N THR A 294 -42.35 -22.10 0.34
CA THR A 294 -43.67 -22.73 0.16
C THR A 294 -43.61 -24.25 0.03
N ASN A 295 -42.49 -24.83 -0.44
CA ASN A 295 -42.35 -26.25 -0.74
C ASN A 295 -41.08 -26.87 -0.15
N PRO A 296 -40.98 -27.00 1.20
CA PRO A 296 -39.77 -27.48 1.86
C PRO A 296 -39.38 -28.92 1.46
N ASP A 297 -40.38 -29.78 1.17
CA ASP A 297 -40.17 -31.19 0.82
C ASP A 297 -39.48 -31.40 -0.53
N ARG A 298 -39.48 -30.38 -1.41
CA ARG A 298 -38.89 -30.43 -2.76
C ARG A 298 -37.63 -29.58 -2.90
N LYS A 299 -37.05 -29.12 -1.80
CA LYS A 299 -35.92 -28.18 -1.78
C LYS A 299 -34.76 -28.60 -2.68
N THR A 300 -34.30 -29.85 -2.58
CA THR A 300 -33.13 -30.34 -3.35
C THR A 300 -33.37 -30.34 -4.85
N GLU A 301 -34.55 -30.79 -5.30
CA GLU A 301 -34.88 -30.83 -6.72
C GLU A 301 -35.09 -29.42 -7.30
N MET A 302 -35.73 -28.53 -6.54
CA MET A 302 -35.92 -27.13 -6.95
C MET A 302 -34.59 -26.37 -7.05
N LEU A 303 -33.68 -26.57 -6.09
CA LEU A 303 -32.33 -25.99 -6.15
C LEU A 303 -31.57 -26.50 -7.36
N ARG A 304 -31.68 -27.79 -7.69
CA ARG A 304 -31.06 -28.38 -8.88
C ARG A 304 -31.60 -27.74 -10.17
N GLN A 305 -32.91 -27.67 -10.33
CA GLN A 305 -33.55 -27.07 -11.51
C GLN A 305 -33.26 -25.57 -11.63
N ALA A 306 -33.26 -24.83 -10.52
CA ALA A 306 -32.96 -23.41 -10.52
C ALA A 306 -31.49 -23.14 -10.85
N THR A 307 -30.56 -23.93 -10.32
CA THR A 307 -29.13 -23.88 -10.67
C THR A 307 -28.94 -24.16 -12.15
N GLU A 308 -29.61 -25.19 -12.68
CA GLU A 308 -29.60 -25.50 -14.11
C GLU A 308 -30.14 -24.32 -14.93
N ALA A 309 -31.29 -23.76 -14.59
CA ALA A 309 -31.87 -22.61 -15.29
C ALA A 309 -30.97 -21.35 -15.24
N MET A 310 -30.29 -21.11 -14.11
CA MET A 310 -29.39 -19.96 -13.96
C MET A 310 -28.07 -20.14 -14.72
N PHE A 311 -27.45 -21.32 -14.65
CA PHE A 311 -26.07 -21.51 -15.10
C PHE A 311 -25.93 -22.34 -16.37
N ARG A 312 -27.02 -22.86 -16.94
CA ARG A 312 -26.97 -23.55 -18.23
C ARG A 312 -26.39 -22.62 -19.29
N HIS A 313 -25.43 -23.15 -20.04
CA HIS A 313 -24.86 -22.47 -21.19
C HIS A 313 -25.95 -22.27 -22.25
N VAL A 314 -26.21 -21.02 -22.63
CA VAL A 314 -27.13 -20.72 -23.72
C VAL A 314 -26.31 -20.50 -24.98
N SER A 315 -26.52 -21.35 -25.98
CA SER A 315 -25.88 -21.17 -27.27
C SER A 315 -26.40 -19.88 -27.90
N ILE A 316 -25.54 -18.86 -27.96
CA ILE A 316 -25.82 -17.65 -28.74
C ILE A 316 -25.91 -18.13 -30.19
N GLY A 317 -27.09 -18.02 -30.81
CA GLY A 317 -27.51 -18.68 -32.06
C GLY A 317 -26.68 -18.43 -33.33
N TYR A 318 -25.47 -17.89 -33.19
CA TYR A 318 -24.52 -17.65 -34.28
C TYR A 318 -23.15 -18.34 -34.07
N ILE A 319 -22.94 -19.11 -32.98
CA ILE A 319 -21.77 -20.01 -32.79
C ILE A 319 -22.06 -21.44 -33.29
N ARG A 320 -23.29 -21.76 -33.72
CA ARG A 320 -23.58 -23.02 -34.42
C ARG A 320 -23.32 -22.89 -35.94
N ARG A 321 -22.07 -23.10 -36.34
CA ARG A 321 -21.76 -23.87 -37.57
C ARG A 321 -21.49 -25.33 -37.23
N GLU A 322 -22.18 -25.88 -36.24
CA GLU A 322 -22.21 -27.32 -36.02
C GLU A 322 -23.53 -27.86 -36.51
N LYS A 323 -23.48 -28.46 -37.71
CA LYS A 323 -24.42 -29.44 -38.26
C LYS A 323 -25.85 -29.32 -37.71
N GLN A 324 -26.53 -28.22 -38.04
CA GLN A 324 -27.97 -28.32 -38.19
C GLN A 324 -28.17 -29.14 -39.45
N LYS A 325 -28.50 -30.43 -39.30
CA LYS A 325 -28.96 -31.28 -40.39
C LYS A 325 -30.12 -30.52 -41.02
N ASP A 326 -29.86 -29.93 -42.17
CA ASP A 326 -30.83 -29.16 -42.93
C ASP A 326 -31.78 -30.15 -43.59
N ASN A 327 -32.65 -30.77 -42.77
CA ASN A 327 -33.77 -31.56 -43.25
C ASN A 327 -34.88 -30.61 -43.69
N GLY A 328 -34.57 -29.73 -44.65
CA GLY A 328 -35.57 -28.97 -45.37
C GLY A 328 -36.40 -29.93 -46.24
N PRO A 329 -37.68 -29.62 -46.52
CA PRO A 329 -38.56 -30.48 -47.32
C PRO A 329 -38.01 -30.83 -48.71
N ILE A 330 -37.07 -30.04 -49.24
CA ILE A 330 -36.37 -30.31 -50.50
C ILE A 330 -35.40 -31.51 -50.40
N TYR A 331 -34.73 -31.68 -49.25
CA TYR A 331 -33.80 -32.81 -49.03
C TYR A 331 -34.55 -34.15 -48.88
N GLU A 332 -35.75 -34.15 -48.28
CA GLU A 332 -36.62 -35.33 -48.22
C GLU A 332 -37.13 -35.74 -49.60
N ILE A 333 -37.46 -34.78 -50.46
CA ILE A 333 -37.89 -35.07 -51.84
C ILE A 333 -36.74 -35.72 -52.61
N ILE A 334 -35.52 -35.18 -52.52
CA ILE A 334 -34.36 -35.73 -53.24
C ILE A 334 -34.02 -37.17 -52.78
N ASN A 335 -34.07 -37.44 -51.48
CA ASN A 335 -33.80 -38.79 -50.96
C ASN A 335 -34.93 -39.79 -51.24
N LYS A 336 -36.16 -39.33 -51.49
CA LYS A 336 -37.29 -40.20 -51.85
C LYS A 336 -37.24 -40.63 -53.32
N PHE A 337 -36.56 -39.87 -54.18
CA PHE A 337 -36.44 -40.16 -55.62
C PHE A 337 -35.11 -40.81 -56.02
N LEU A 338 -34.13 -40.90 -55.13
CA LEU A 338 -32.87 -41.61 -55.35
C LEU A 338 -32.70 -42.72 -54.30
N PRO A 339 -32.99 -43.99 -54.62
CA PRO A 339 -32.66 -45.09 -53.72
C PRO A 339 -31.14 -45.20 -53.57
N ASN A 340 -30.68 -45.10 -52.32
CA ASN A 340 -29.29 -45.34 -51.92
C ASN A 340 -28.78 -46.66 -52.54
N LYS A 341 -27.74 -46.58 -53.38
CA LYS A 341 -26.85 -47.71 -53.63
C LYS A 341 -25.87 -47.80 -52.46
N GLU A 342 -25.94 -48.92 -51.77
CA GLU A 342 -25.12 -49.30 -50.63
C GLU A 342 -23.61 -49.24 -50.96
N GLN A 343 -22.83 -48.75 -49.99
CA GLN A 343 -21.49 -49.25 -49.70
C GLN A 343 -21.48 -49.72 -48.24
#